data_AF-A0AAC9X4Z6-F1
#
_entry.id   AF-A0AAC9X4Z6-F1
#
_cell.length_a   1.000
_cell.length_b   1.000
_cell.length_c   1.000
_cell.angle_alpha   90.00
_cell.angle_beta   90.00
_cell.angle_gamma   90.00
#
_symmetry.space_group_name_H-M   'P 1'
#
loop_
_entity.id
_entity.type
_entity.pdbx_description
1 polymer ?
#
loop_
_entity_poly.entity_id
_entity_poly.type
_entity_poly.pdbx_seq_one_letter_code
_entity_poly.pdbx_strand_id
1 'polypeptide(L)'
;MRITLSLTNSLSGVTSGMYLIRTRSGSQQVINLDRMTICRVAPAGTHRPLRQDDAEIDILFMGKCEVGRDLILIVDLQLPGIASTFRRTTEVLAIESLEIEAPNEWGHKC
;
A
#
# COMPACT_ATOMS: atom_id res chain seq x y z
N MET A 1 -16.04 -3.07 13.01
CA MET A 1 -15.28 -2.69 11.80
C MET A 1 -15.02 -3.95 11.01
N ARG A 2 -15.67 -4.09 9.85
CA ARG A 2 -15.40 -5.18 8.91
C ARG A 2 -14.50 -4.59 7.82
N ILE A 3 -13.43 -5.31 7.51
CA ILE A 3 -12.59 -5.00 6.36
C ILE A 3 -12.92 -6.07 5.31
N THR A 4 -13.38 -5.63 4.15
CA THR A 4 -13.60 -6.53 3.02
C THR A 4 -12.35 -6.48 2.15
N LEU A 5 -11.84 -7.66 1.81
CA LEU A 5 -10.68 -7.81 0.92
C LEU A 5 -11.16 -8.34 -0.42
N SER A 6 -11.02 -7.53 -1.47
CA SER A 6 -11.21 -7.97 -2.85
C SER A 6 -9.85 -8.12 -3.53
N LEU A 7 -9.65 -9.23 -4.24
CA LEU A 7 -8.43 -9.48 -4.98
C LEU A 7 -8.50 -8.81 -6.36
N THR A 8 -7.44 -8.14 -6.75
CA THR A 8 -7.24 -7.65 -8.12
C THR A 8 -5.87 -8.07 -8.65
N ASN A 9 -5.75 -8.15 -9.97
CA ASN A 9 -4.49 -8.49 -10.63
C ASN A 9 -3.67 -7.24 -11.00
N SER A 10 -4.28 -6.04 -10.99
CA SER A 10 -3.61 -4.79 -11.31
C SER A 10 -4.29 -3.57 -10.68
N LEU A 11 -3.51 -2.51 -10.46
CA LEU A 11 -4.01 -1.15 -10.17
C LEU A 11 -3.98 -0.21 -11.38
N SER A 12 -3.76 -0.73 -12.58
CA SER A 12 -3.77 0.10 -13.80
C SER A 12 -5.16 0.71 -14.02
N GLY A 13 -5.21 2.04 -14.12
CA GLY A 13 -6.48 2.79 -14.29
C GLY A 13 -7.28 2.99 -12.99
N VAL A 14 -6.78 2.50 -11.86
CA VAL A 14 -7.35 2.75 -10.53
C VAL A 14 -6.76 4.05 -9.99
N THR A 15 -7.60 4.96 -9.50
CA THR A 15 -7.18 6.30 -9.06
C THR A 15 -7.44 6.59 -7.58
N SER A 16 -8.09 5.67 -6.86
CA SER A 16 -8.55 5.89 -5.48
C SER A 16 -8.56 4.59 -4.70
N GLY A 17 -8.61 4.69 -3.37
CA GLY A 17 -8.70 3.57 -2.45
C GLY A 17 -7.36 3.11 -1.87
N MET A 18 -7.46 2.16 -0.94
CA MET A 18 -6.33 1.59 -0.22
C MET A 18 -6.10 0.14 -0.63
N TYR A 19 -4.85 -0.24 -0.83
CA TYR A 19 -4.48 -1.57 -1.31
C TYR A 19 -3.30 -2.13 -0.54
N LEU A 20 -3.43 -3.37 -0.08
CA LEU A 20 -2.35 -4.17 0.47
C LEU A 20 -1.66 -4.94 -0.64
N ILE A 21 -0.37 -4.67 -0.81
CA ILE A 21 0.52 -5.31 -1.77
C ILE A 21 1.42 -6.29 -1.03
N ARG A 22 1.40 -7.56 -1.44
CA ARG A 22 2.34 -8.57 -0.96
C ARG A 22 3.34 -8.90 -2.06
N THR A 23 4.61 -9.00 -1.71
CA THR A 23 5.69 -9.27 -2.67
C THR A 23 6.44 -10.55 -2.33
N ARG A 24 7.17 -11.12 -3.31
CA ARG A 24 7.93 -12.38 -3.17
C ARG A 24 8.96 -12.37 -2.05
N SER A 25 9.55 -11.22 -1.74
CA SER A 25 10.46 -11.06 -0.59
C SER A 25 9.77 -11.16 0.78
N GLY A 26 8.45 -11.31 0.82
CA GLY A 26 7.64 -11.28 2.04
C GLY A 26 7.33 -9.87 2.54
N SER A 27 7.68 -8.82 1.78
CA SER A 27 7.27 -7.45 2.13
C SER A 27 5.77 -7.28 1.92
N GLN A 28 5.13 -6.65 2.90
CA GLN A 28 3.76 -6.14 2.82
C GLN A 28 3.82 -4.61 2.78
N GLN A 29 3.10 -4.01 1.85
CA GLN A 29 3.04 -2.56 1.66
C GLN A 29 1.59 -2.14 1.53
N VAL A 30 1.19 -1.05 2.18
CA VAL A 30 -0.10 -0.43 1.93
C VAL A 30 0.12 0.77 1.02
N ILE A 31 -0.58 0.78 -0.11
CA ILE A 31 -0.66 1.94 -1.01
C ILE A 31 -2.01 2.60 -0.77
N ASN A 32 -2.00 3.88 -0.45
CA ASN A 32 -3.18 4.72 -0.40
C ASN A 32 -3.17 5.62 -1.63
N LEU A 33 -4.05 5.34 -2.61
CA LEU A 33 -4.14 6.13 -3.84
C LEU A 33 -4.85 7.46 -3.63
N ASP A 34 -5.71 7.58 -2.62
CA ASP A 34 -6.40 8.84 -2.30
C ASP A 34 -5.42 9.91 -1.80
N ARG A 35 -4.41 9.47 -1.04
CA ARG A 35 -3.35 10.33 -0.49
C ARG A 35 -2.05 10.25 -1.27
N MET A 36 -1.96 9.36 -2.25
CA MET A 36 -0.73 9.04 -2.97
C MET A 36 0.44 8.71 -2.02
N THR A 37 0.21 7.84 -1.04
CA THR A 37 1.23 7.41 -0.08
C THR A 37 1.44 5.91 -0.09
N ILE A 38 2.64 5.49 0.34
CA ILE A 38 2.98 4.10 0.61
C ILE A 38 3.57 3.96 2.01
N CYS A 39 3.19 2.92 2.73
CA CYS A 39 3.88 2.51 3.95
C CYS A 39 4.15 1.01 3.94
N ARG A 40 5.18 0.58 4.66
CA ARG A 40 5.51 -0.83 4.83
C ARG A 40 4.85 -1.33 6.10
N VAL A 41 4.07 -2.39 6.03
CA VAL A 41 3.42 -2.97 7.22
C VAL A 41 4.41 -3.85 7.98
N ALA A 42 4.59 -3.57 9.27
CA ALA A 42 5.37 -4.44 10.15
C ALA A 42 4.63 -5.78 10.35
N PRO A 43 5.33 -6.93 10.25
CA PRO A 43 4.77 -8.19 10.74
C PRO A 43 4.36 -8.05 12.21
N ALA A 44 3.19 -8.56 12.57
CA ALA A 44 2.67 -8.48 13.93
C ALA A 44 3.70 -9.01 14.96
N GLY A 45 3.90 -8.27 16.04
CA GLY A 45 4.86 -8.62 17.10
C GLY A 45 6.33 -8.39 16.74
N THR A 46 6.63 -7.77 15.59
CA THR A 46 8.01 -7.40 15.23
C THR A 46 8.16 -5.88 15.23
N HIS A 47 9.00 -5.38 16.14
CA HIS A 47 9.43 -3.98 16.13
C HIS A 47 10.90 -3.93 15.75
N ARG A 48 11.20 -3.34 14.60
CA ARG A 48 12.58 -3.16 14.12
C ARG A 48 12.85 -1.66 14.03
N PRO A 49 13.46 -1.02 15.04
CA PRO A 49 13.53 0.44 15.14
C PRO A 49 14.30 1.12 14.00
N LEU A 50 15.17 0.38 13.32
CA LEU A 50 15.89 0.87 12.12
C LEU A 50 15.04 0.83 10.84
N ARG A 51 13.96 0.05 10.84
CA ARG A 51 12.98 0.03 9.75
C ARG A 51 11.85 0.96 10.15
N GLN A 52 11.63 2.00 9.36
CA GLN A 52 10.46 2.88 9.52
C GLN A 52 9.22 2.18 8.97
N ASP A 53 8.90 1.00 9.52
CA ASP A 53 7.64 0.32 9.22
C ASP A 53 6.49 1.22 9.75
N ASP A 54 5.35 1.19 9.06
CA ASP A 54 4.15 2.01 9.24
C ASP A 54 4.30 3.53 8.98
N ALA A 55 5.52 4.01 8.67
CA ALA A 55 5.72 5.38 8.21
C ALA A 55 5.23 5.55 6.76
N GLU A 56 4.40 6.56 6.55
CA GLU A 56 3.93 6.96 5.21
C GLU A 56 5.03 7.72 4.46
N ILE A 57 5.14 7.41 3.17
CA ILE A 57 6.07 8.03 2.23
C ILE A 57 5.25 8.46 1.01
N ASP A 58 5.48 9.67 0.54
CA ASP A 58 4.76 10.21 -0.61
C ASP A 58 5.20 9.52 -1.90
N ILE A 59 4.23 9.10 -2.71
CA ILE A 59 4.42 8.55 -4.04
C ILE A 59 4.32 9.70 -5.04
N LEU A 60 5.43 10.00 -5.69
CA LEU A 60 5.48 10.99 -6.79
C LEU A 60 5.07 10.36 -8.12
N PHE A 61 5.41 9.08 -8.31
CA PHE A 61 5.02 8.31 -9.48
C PHE A 61 4.93 6.83 -9.16
N MET A 62 3.90 6.17 -9.67
CA MET A 62 3.76 4.73 -9.62
C MET A 62 3.78 4.16 -11.04
N GLY A 63 4.72 3.25 -11.28
CA GLY A 63 4.72 2.44 -12.49
C GLY A 63 3.58 1.42 -12.49
N LYS A 64 3.67 0.40 -13.34
CA LYS A 64 2.67 -0.68 -13.34
C LYS A 64 2.73 -1.46 -12.03
N CYS A 65 1.60 -1.51 -11.31
CA CYS A 65 1.39 -2.43 -10.21
C CYS A 65 0.53 -3.60 -10.72
N GLU A 66 1.16 -4.74 -10.95
CA GLU A 66 0.55 -5.95 -11.51
C GLU A 66 1.09 -7.18 -10.79
N VAL A 67 0.22 -8.14 -10.48
CA VAL A 67 0.64 -9.45 -9.98
C VAL A 67 1.56 -10.12 -11.01
N GLY A 68 2.67 -10.71 -10.56
CA GLY A 68 3.69 -11.32 -11.42
C GLY A 68 4.74 -10.33 -11.95
N ARG A 69 4.68 -9.04 -11.58
CA ARG A 69 5.71 -8.04 -11.92
C ARG A 69 6.28 -7.34 -10.69
N ASP A 70 7.48 -6.80 -10.83
CA ASP A 70 8.06 -5.91 -9.82
C ASP A 70 7.27 -4.58 -9.79
N LEU A 71 6.98 -4.06 -8.59
CA LEU A 71 6.44 -2.72 -8.42
C LEU A 71 7.57 -1.70 -8.50
N ILE A 72 7.35 -0.66 -9.31
CA ILE A 72 8.28 0.46 -9.49
C ILE A 72 7.63 1.74 -9.00
N LEU A 73 8.33 2.48 -8.16
CA LEU A 73 7.88 3.73 -7.56
C LEU A 73 8.97 4.81 -7.66
N ILE A 74 8.54 6.05 -7.77
CA ILE A 74 9.34 7.22 -7.42
C ILE A 74 8.67 7.83 -6.21
N VAL A 75 9.42 7.99 -5.12
CA VAL A 75 8.91 8.48 -3.84
C VAL A 75 9.70 9.69 -3.35
N ASP A 76 9.06 10.53 -2.54
CA ASP A 76 9.75 11.55 -1.77
C ASP A 76 10.02 11.05 -0.36
N LEU A 77 11.29 11.03 0.06
CA LEU A 77 11.69 10.62 1.41
C LEU A 77 11.67 11.79 2.39
N GLN A 78 11.39 13.01 1.93
CA GLN A 78 11.42 14.26 2.70
C GLN A 78 12.80 14.50 3.35
N LEU A 79 13.86 14.04 2.68
CA LEU A 79 15.24 14.21 3.15
C LEU A 79 15.87 15.44 2.47
N PRO A 80 16.53 16.33 3.24
CA PRO A 80 17.19 17.50 2.68
C PRO A 80 18.18 17.14 1.56
N GLY A 81 18.06 17.82 0.41
CA GLY A 81 18.94 17.62 -0.74
C GLY A 81 18.62 16.39 -1.61
N ILE A 82 17.58 15.62 -1.28
CA ILE A 82 17.11 14.48 -2.09
C ILE A 82 15.75 14.84 -2.68
N ALA A 83 15.69 15.06 -4.00
CA ALA A 83 14.44 15.42 -4.67
C ALA A 83 13.48 14.25 -4.84
N SER A 84 14.00 13.04 -5.04
CA SER A 84 13.20 11.83 -5.13
C SER A 84 14.09 10.59 -5.00
N THR A 85 13.47 9.45 -4.71
CA THR A 85 14.12 8.14 -4.69
C THR A 85 13.35 7.15 -5.53
N PHE A 86 14.08 6.42 -6.38
CA PHE A 86 13.54 5.30 -7.12
C PHE A 86 13.50 4.05 -6.23
N ARG A 87 12.36 3.35 -6.21
CA ARG A 87 12.19 2.07 -5.51
C ARG A 87 11.67 1.02 -6.48
N ARG A 88 12.30 -0.15 -6.45
CA ARG A 88 11.85 -1.36 -7.13
C ARG A 88 11.66 -2.46 -6.10
N THR A 89 10.46 -3.01 -6.00
CA THR A 89 10.21 -4.19 -5.18
C THR A 89 10.59 -5.46 -5.92
N THR A 90 10.63 -6.59 -5.21
CA THR A 90 10.46 -7.89 -5.85
C THR A 90 9.03 -8.05 -6.36
N GLU A 91 8.84 -9.01 -7.26
CA GLU A 91 7.56 -9.43 -7.82
C GLU A 91 6.38 -9.37 -6.83
N VAL A 92 5.31 -8.72 -7.26
CA VAL A 92 4.02 -8.65 -6.55
C VAL A 92 3.32 -10.00 -6.67
N LEU A 93 2.92 -10.56 -5.53
CA LEU A 93 2.20 -11.83 -5.44
C LEU A 93 0.69 -11.63 -5.24
N ALA A 94 0.28 -10.54 -4.59
CA ALA A 94 -1.12 -10.25 -4.34
C ALA A 94 -1.34 -8.74 -4.22
N ILE A 95 -2.52 -8.31 -4.67
CA ILE A 95 -3.07 -6.97 -4.50
C ILE A 95 -4.47 -7.14 -3.92
N GLU A 96 -4.66 -6.67 -2.69
CA GLU A 96 -5.91 -6.78 -1.95
C GLU A 96 -6.44 -5.37 -1.68
N SER A 97 -7.67 -5.05 -2.09
CA SER A 97 -8.32 -3.80 -1.67
C SER A 97 -8.63 -3.84 -0.18
N LEU A 98 -8.40 -2.74 0.51
CA LEU A 98 -8.74 -2.54 1.92
C LEU A 98 -9.99 -1.67 1.98
N GLU A 99 -11.15 -2.26 1.75
CA GLU A 99 -12.41 -1.56 1.93
C GLU A 99 -12.76 -1.56 3.42
N ILE A 100 -12.78 -0.38 4.03
CA ILE A 100 -13.31 -0.20 5.38
C ILE A 100 -14.82 -0.02 5.23
N GLU A 101 -15.61 -1.02 5.60
CA GLU A 101 -17.03 -0.80 5.84
C GLU A 101 -17.14 0.15 7.04
N ALA A 102 -17.57 1.39 6.78
CA ALA A 102 -18.00 2.28 7.84
C ALA A 102 -19.07 1.55 8.66
N PRO A 103 -19.05 1.62 10.01
CA PRO A 103 -20.13 1.08 10.81
C PRO A 103 -21.43 1.71 10.30
N ASN A 104 -22.34 0.86 9.82
CA ASN A 104 -23.66 1.27 9.44
C ASN A 104 -24.32 2.00 10.63
N GLU A 105 -24.66 3.27 10.45
CA GLU A 105 -25.35 4.09 11.45
C GLU A 105 -26.78 3.61 11.77
N TRP A 106 -27.17 2.44 11.24
CA TRP A 106 -28.49 1.87 11.35
C TRP A 106 -28.40 0.46 11.95
N GLY A 107 -28.28 0.42 13.27
CA GLY A 107 -28.79 -0.72 14.04
C GLY A 107 -30.30 -0.80 13.82
N HIS A 108 -30.74 -1.78 13.02
CA HIS A 108 -32.14 -1.98 12.65
C HIS A 108 -33.11 -2.00 13.84
N LYS A 109 -34.13 -1.13 13.78
CA LYS A 109 -35.56 -1.41 14.05
C LYS A 109 -36.30 -0.47 13.08
N CYS A 110 -37.12 -0.92 12.13
CA CYS A 110 -38.28 -1.81 12.24
C CYS A 110 -38.31 -2.89 11.17
#